data_AF-D8F322-F1
#
_entry.id   AF-D8F322-F1
#
_cell.length_a   1.000
_cell.length_b   1.000
_cell.length_c   1.000
_cell.angle_alpha   90.00
_cell.angle_beta   90.00
_cell.angle_gamma   90.00
#
_symmetry.space_group_name_H-M   'P 1'
#
loop_
_entity.id
_entity.type
_entity.pdbx_description
1 polymer ?
#
loop_
_entity_poly.entity_id
_entity_poly.type
_entity_poly.pdbx_seq_one_letter_code
_entity_poly.pdbx_strand_id
1 'polypeptide(L)'
;METVGPEFSFHGLSVHFRGPNFKPGGLSEKDMMASFLFNREVSSLFPYLNAVAERAELHQTPRFIRFRHENRFCVFYPQAGLVTPVDDRAQARSFLDRLMAFLNDIYTRRHEITPNHRLHRRVSVLDILKLLPKTNCGQCGYNSCMAFAAALSLQESVPEGCPYMRSPLGEQAIYPVYDAKGNLVSTVAININTAKIGPLQNGPDASPHPDSEAPLEMDPEDVEAANMSLPTPLTPRELEVLCILAEGTSNNEISHMLNISPHTVKSHIIHIFNKLGVNDRTQAAVWAARHNLI
;
A
#
# COMPACT_ATOMS: atom_id res chain seq x y z
N MET A 1 53.82 22.43 -15.34
CA MET A 1 52.62 21.67 -14.94
C MET A 1 51.43 22.45 -15.41
N GLU A 2 50.59 21.89 -16.27
CA GLU A 2 49.32 22.53 -16.61
C GLU A 2 48.38 22.40 -15.42
N THR A 3 47.79 23.52 -14.99
CA THR A 3 46.72 23.51 -13.99
C THR A 3 45.45 23.03 -14.67
N VAL A 4 45.26 21.70 -14.74
CA VAL A 4 44.04 21.08 -15.23
C VAL A 4 42.87 21.66 -14.44
N GLY A 5 41.98 22.39 -15.12
CA GLY A 5 40.82 23.00 -14.50
C GLY A 5 39.81 21.95 -14.01
N PRO A 6 38.77 22.35 -13.25
CA PRO A 6 37.71 21.45 -12.86
C PRO A 6 37.04 20.84 -14.11
N GLU A 7 37.10 19.51 -14.24
CA GLU A 7 36.49 18.72 -15.32
C GLU A 7 35.01 19.08 -15.46
N PHE A 8 34.31 19.21 -14.33
CA PHE A 8 32.89 19.58 -14.26
C PHE A 8 32.68 20.98 -13.69
N SER A 9 31.90 21.78 -14.41
CA SER A 9 31.44 23.11 -14.03
C SER A 9 30.05 23.36 -14.62
N PHE A 10 29.40 24.46 -14.23
CA PHE A 10 28.01 24.75 -14.62
C PHE A 10 27.79 26.17 -15.15
N HIS A 11 26.82 26.26 -16.06
CA HIS A 11 26.31 27.50 -16.62
C HIS A 11 24.77 27.46 -16.69
N GLY A 12 24.13 28.53 -17.19
CA GLY A 12 22.67 28.57 -17.37
C GLY A 12 21.86 28.54 -16.08
N LEU A 13 22.48 28.78 -14.91
CA LEU A 13 21.80 28.78 -13.61
C LEU A 13 20.54 29.65 -13.66
N SER A 14 19.40 29.04 -13.39
CA SER A 14 18.08 29.65 -13.31
C SER A 14 17.39 29.16 -12.03
N VAL A 15 16.56 30.00 -11.40
CA VAL A 15 15.89 29.67 -10.13
C VAL A 15 14.43 30.08 -10.24
N HIS A 16 13.53 29.15 -9.90
CA HIS A 16 12.10 29.29 -10.12
C HIS A 16 11.30 28.79 -8.91
N PHE A 17 10.15 29.41 -8.65
CA PHE A 17 9.17 28.88 -7.69
C PHE A 17 8.59 27.57 -8.19
N ARG A 18 8.32 26.64 -7.27
CA ARG A 18 7.78 25.32 -7.59
C ARG A 18 6.25 25.39 -7.70
N GLY A 19 5.70 24.98 -8.85
CA GLY A 19 4.25 25.04 -9.11
C GLY A 19 3.44 24.05 -8.26
N PRO A 20 2.10 24.23 -8.17
CA PRO A 20 1.25 23.57 -7.16
C PRO A 20 1.06 22.05 -7.31
N ASN A 21 1.46 21.45 -8.44
CA ASN A 21 1.14 20.07 -8.79
C ASN A 21 2.10 19.03 -8.16
N PHE A 22 2.44 19.17 -6.88
CA PHE A 22 3.26 18.19 -6.16
C PHE A 22 2.99 18.19 -4.64
N LYS A 23 2.14 17.27 -4.16
CA LYS A 23 1.86 16.99 -2.74
C LYS A 23 1.45 15.51 -2.55
N PRO A 24 1.60 14.90 -1.36
CA PRO A 24 2.33 15.33 -0.16
C PRO A 24 3.51 14.38 0.19
N GLY A 25 4.47 14.82 1.02
CA GLY A 25 5.50 13.91 1.55
C GLY A 25 6.71 14.56 2.22
N GLY A 26 7.02 15.82 1.88
CA GLY A 26 8.07 16.61 2.54
C GLY A 26 8.41 17.89 1.79
N LEU A 27 9.05 18.82 2.50
CA LEU A 27 9.43 20.17 2.07
C LEU A 27 8.26 21.17 1.93
N SER A 28 8.58 22.46 1.92
CA SER A 28 7.70 23.59 2.28
C SER A 28 7.15 24.33 1.05
N GLU A 29 6.01 25.02 1.22
CA GLU A 29 5.39 25.86 0.17
C GLU A 29 6.21 27.10 -0.21
N LYS A 30 7.36 27.34 0.43
CA LYS A 30 8.31 28.42 0.10
C LYS A 30 9.50 27.96 -0.74
N ASP A 31 9.69 26.65 -0.92
CA ASP A 31 10.96 26.10 -1.40
C ASP A 31 11.11 26.23 -2.92
N MET A 32 12.12 27.01 -3.37
CA MET A 32 12.40 27.16 -4.80
C MET A 32 13.20 25.97 -5.34
N MET A 33 13.33 25.93 -6.67
CA MET A 33 14.18 24.99 -7.40
C MET A 33 15.18 25.73 -8.27
N ALA A 34 16.45 25.34 -8.19
CA ALA A 34 17.49 25.75 -9.12
C ALA A 34 17.63 24.72 -10.26
N SER A 35 17.79 25.21 -11.49
CA SER A 35 18.16 24.43 -12.68
C SER A 35 19.45 24.98 -13.29
N PHE A 36 20.27 24.11 -13.86
CA PHE A 36 21.53 24.48 -14.52
C PHE A 36 21.95 23.46 -15.57
N LEU A 37 22.91 23.85 -16.42
CA LEU A 37 23.53 23.00 -17.43
C LEU A 37 24.99 22.72 -17.05
N PHE A 38 25.47 21.51 -17.31
CA PHE A 38 26.88 21.13 -17.15
C PHE A 38 27.69 21.50 -18.39
N ASN A 39 28.95 21.89 -18.20
CA ASN A 39 29.91 22.13 -19.28
C ASN A 39 30.25 20.87 -20.11
N ARG A 40 30.10 19.68 -19.53
CA ARG A 40 30.38 18.36 -20.14
C ARG A 40 29.34 17.34 -19.67
N GLU A 41 29.23 16.20 -20.36
CA GLU A 41 28.31 15.15 -19.96
C GLU A 41 28.76 14.44 -18.67
N VAL A 42 27.91 14.40 -17.65
CA VAL A 42 28.19 13.80 -16.33
C VAL A 42 27.75 12.33 -16.20
N SER A 43 27.18 11.71 -17.25
CA SER A 43 26.53 10.39 -17.12
C SER A 43 27.50 9.25 -16.77
N SER A 44 28.79 9.44 -17.00
CA SER A 44 29.89 8.54 -16.61
C SER A 44 30.16 8.55 -15.10
N LEU A 45 29.86 9.64 -14.39
CA LEU A 45 29.96 9.71 -12.94
C LEU A 45 28.81 9.00 -12.21
N PHE A 46 27.71 8.69 -12.89
CA PHE A 46 26.49 8.19 -12.24
C PHE A 46 26.72 6.92 -11.40
N PRO A 47 27.47 5.89 -11.83
CA PRO A 47 27.74 4.72 -10.98
C PRO A 47 28.57 5.03 -9.73
N TYR A 48 29.48 6.01 -9.80
CA TYR A 48 30.32 6.42 -8.67
C TYR A 48 29.52 7.28 -7.67
N LEU A 49 28.68 8.19 -8.17
CA LEU A 49 27.68 8.90 -7.36
C LEU A 49 26.71 7.91 -6.68
N ASN A 50 26.27 6.87 -7.39
CA ASN A 50 25.40 5.82 -6.86
C ASN A 50 26.09 4.94 -5.79
N ALA A 51 27.41 5.04 -5.63
CA ALA A 51 28.18 4.35 -4.58
C ALA A 51 28.52 5.26 -3.38
N VAL A 52 28.66 6.57 -3.58
CA VAL A 52 29.17 7.52 -2.57
C VAL A 52 28.11 8.50 -2.06
N ALA A 53 27.14 8.90 -2.88
CA ALA A 53 26.15 9.89 -2.51
C ALA A 53 25.01 9.28 -1.67
N GLU A 54 24.51 10.04 -0.70
CA GLU A 54 23.49 9.54 0.22
C GLU A 54 22.13 9.42 -0.47
N ARG A 55 21.40 8.33 -0.21
CA ARG A 55 20.08 8.04 -0.82
C ARG A 55 20.11 8.14 -2.36
N ALA A 56 21.20 7.67 -2.97
CA ALA A 56 21.35 7.67 -4.41
C ALA A 56 20.44 6.64 -5.10
N GLU A 57 19.84 7.06 -6.22
CA GLU A 57 18.89 6.29 -7.01
C GLU A 57 19.18 6.51 -8.50
N LEU A 58 19.76 5.50 -9.15
CA LEU A 58 20.13 5.54 -10.57
C LEU A 58 18.99 5.03 -11.46
N HIS A 59 18.48 5.87 -12.36
CA HIS A 59 17.40 5.54 -13.30
C HIS A 59 17.94 5.44 -14.74
N GLN A 60 17.31 4.57 -15.55
CA GLN A 60 17.71 4.33 -16.94
C GLN A 60 16.77 4.97 -17.97
N THR A 61 15.48 5.09 -17.67
CA THR A 61 14.44 5.57 -18.61
C THR A 61 13.53 6.60 -17.94
N PRO A 62 13.74 7.92 -18.16
CA PRO A 62 14.95 8.52 -18.75
C PRO A 62 16.18 8.28 -17.87
N ARG A 63 17.40 8.44 -18.43
CA ARG A 63 18.65 8.24 -17.68
C ARG A 63 18.93 9.45 -16.79
N PHE A 64 18.85 9.26 -15.48
CA PHE A 64 19.20 10.28 -14.48
C PHE A 64 19.63 9.63 -13.16
N ILE A 65 20.21 10.42 -12.26
CA ILE A 65 20.44 10.01 -10.87
C ILE A 65 19.84 11.03 -9.89
N ARG A 66 19.06 10.56 -8.91
CA ARG A 66 18.62 11.34 -7.73
C ARG A 66 19.53 11.01 -6.55
N PHE A 67 19.89 11.98 -5.72
CA PHE A 67 20.62 11.77 -4.46
C PHE A 67 20.43 12.96 -3.49
N ARG A 68 20.92 12.84 -2.25
CA ARG A 68 20.96 13.92 -1.25
C ARG A 68 22.39 14.44 -1.03
N HIS A 69 22.56 15.75 -0.95
CA HIS A 69 23.83 16.43 -0.64
C HIS A 69 23.57 17.73 0.13
N GLU A 70 24.29 17.99 1.23
CA GLU A 70 24.01 19.06 2.22
C GLU A 70 22.52 19.23 2.58
N ASN A 71 21.80 18.12 2.80
CA ASN A 71 20.35 18.08 3.06
C ASN A 71 19.44 18.58 1.92
N ARG A 72 19.97 18.81 0.71
CA ARG A 72 19.20 19.14 -0.50
C ARG A 72 19.11 17.93 -1.42
N PHE A 73 18.01 17.81 -2.17
CA PHE A 73 17.88 16.85 -3.25
C PHE A 73 18.58 17.39 -4.50
N CYS A 74 19.37 16.53 -5.13
CA CYS A 74 19.99 16.76 -6.43
C CYS A 74 19.45 15.73 -7.43
N VAL A 75 19.09 16.17 -8.64
CA VAL A 75 18.68 15.30 -9.74
C VAL A 75 19.51 15.67 -10.97
N PHE A 76 20.36 14.75 -11.44
CA PHE A 76 21.21 14.98 -12.61
C PHE A 76 20.77 14.13 -13.79
N TYR A 77 20.49 14.80 -14.90
CA TYR A 77 20.46 14.27 -16.25
C TYR A 77 21.88 14.34 -16.86
N PRO A 78 22.15 13.71 -18.01
CA PRO A 78 23.50 13.68 -18.59
C PRO A 78 24.13 15.07 -18.80
N GLN A 79 23.34 16.10 -19.12
CA GLN A 79 23.83 17.47 -19.42
C GLN A 79 23.20 18.56 -18.55
N ALA A 80 22.29 18.22 -17.63
CA ALA A 80 21.53 19.20 -16.83
C ALA A 80 21.33 18.73 -15.39
N GLY A 81 21.31 19.67 -14.45
CA GLY A 81 21.06 19.39 -13.03
C GLY A 81 19.92 20.23 -12.46
N LEU A 82 19.20 19.65 -11.49
CA LEU A 82 18.18 20.28 -10.68
C LEU A 82 18.53 20.14 -9.19
N VAL A 83 18.27 21.19 -8.41
CA VAL A 83 18.48 21.21 -6.95
C VAL A 83 17.27 21.84 -6.25
N THR A 84 16.83 21.21 -5.15
CA THR A 84 15.75 21.73 -4.29
C THR A 84 15.90 21.17 -2.85
N PRO A 85 15.59 21.92 -1.79
CA PRO A 85 15.17 23.32 -1.78
C PRO A 85 16.35 24.27 -2.07
N VAL A 86 16.05 25.47 -2.57
CA VAL A 86 16.93 26.64 -2.52
C VAL A 86 16.10 27.87 -2.15
N ASP A 87 16.71 28.84 -1.47
CA ASP A 87 16.04 30.06 -1.01
C ASP A 87 16.15 31.20 -2.03
N ASP A 88 17.31 31.33 -2.68
CA ASP A 88 17.58 32.36 -3.68
C ASP A 88 18.71 31.96 -4.67
N ARG A 89 19.02 32.85 -5.63
CA ARG A 89 20.03 32.65 -6.68
C ARG A 89 21.48 32.62 -6.15
N ALA A 90 21.81 33.41 -5.15
CA ALA A 90 23.15 33.45 -4.54
C ALA A 90 23.41 32.22 -3.68
N GLN A 91 22.42 31.78 -2.88
CA GLN A 91 22.47 30.52 -2.16
C GLN A 91 22.59 29.33 -3.13
N ALA A 92 21.78 29.31 -4.19
CA ALA A 92 21.86 28.29 -5.23
C ALA A 92 23.25 28.25 -5.89
N ARG A 93 23.82 29.42 -6.25
CA ARG A 93 25.19 29.52 -6.79
C ARG A 93 26.21 28.94 -5.82
N SER A 94 26.21 29.40 -4.56
CA SER A 94 27.14 28.95 -3.52
C SER A 94 27.08 27.44 -3.26
N PHE A 95 25.88 26.87 -3.23
CA PHE A 95 25.69 25.42 -3.11
C PHE A 95 26.23 24.69 -4.35
N LEU A 96 25.94 25.17 -5.55
CA LEU A 96 26.40 24.54 -6.78
C LEU A 96 27.92 24.59 -6.95
N ASP A 97 28.59 25.66 -6.50
CA ASP A 97 30.05 25.74 -6.49
C ASP A 97 30.68 24.65 -5.57
N ARG A 98 30.07 24.35 -4.41
CA ARG A 98 30.47 23.20 -3.57
C ARG A 98 30.10 21.85 -4.17
N LEU A 99 28.93 21.74 -4.80
CA LEU A 99 28.47 20.53 -5.49
C LEU A 99 29.40 20.16 -6.65
N MET A 100 29.93 21.15 -7.39
CA MET A 100 30.96 20.91 -8.40
C MET A 100 32.27 20.43 -7.77
N ALA A 101 32.70 21.00 -6.64
CA ALA A 101 33.89 20.52 -5.94
C ALA A 101 33.74 19.03 -5.53
N PHE A 102 32.59 18.64 -5.01
CA PHE A 102 32.24 17.23 -4.70
C PHE A 102 32.26 16.32 -5.93
N LEU A 103 31.81 16.80 -7.09
CA LEU A 103 31.86 16.01 -8.34
C LEU A 103 33.28 15.86 -8.89
N ASN A 104 34.11 16.90 -8.79
CA ASN A 104 35.50 16.85 -9.22
C ASN A 104 36.38 16.00 -8.26
N ASP A 105 36.06 15.99 -6.96
CA ASP A 105 36.61 15.02 -5.99
C ASP A 105 36.30 13.58 -6.42
N ILE A 106 35.01 13.22 -6.54
CA ILE A 106 34.57 11.89 -6.97
C ILE A 106 35.19 11.49 -8.32
N TYR A 107 35.29 12.42 -9.27
CA TYR A 107 35.96 12.15 -10.55
C TYR A 107 37.45 11.85 -10.38
N THR A 108 38.16 12.60 -9.53
CA THR A 108 39.60 12.44 -9.32
C THR A 108 39.91 11.08 -8.70
N ARG A 109 39.24 10.74 -7.59
CA ARG A 109 39.41 9.45 -6.88
C ARG A 109 38.48 8.33 -7.38
N ARG A 110 37.91 8.45 -8.58
CA ARG A 110 37.04 7.42 -9.20
C ARG A 110 37.68 6.04 -9.30
N HIS A 111 39.01 5.97 -9.28
CA HIS A 111 39.79 4.74 -9.33
C HIS A 111 39.85 4.00 -7.98
N GLU A 112 39.55 4.69 -6.87
CA GLU A 112 39.40 4.12 -5.52
C GLU A 112 37.96 3.67 -5.23
N ILE A 113 36.99 4.25 -5.94
CA ILE A 113 35.55 4.04 -5.72
C ILE A 113 35.06 2.85 -6.56
N THR A 114 34.57 1.79 -5.90
CA THR A 114 33.87 0.70 -6.59
C THR A 114 32.52 1.21 -7.14
N PRO A 115 32.27 1.18 -8.46
CA PRO A 115 31.07 1.79 -9.04
C PRO A 115 29.81 0.95 -8.81
N ASN A 116 28.73 1.60 -8.37
CA ASN A 116 27.44 0.96 -8.15
C ASN A 116 26.55 1.10 -9.39
N HIS A 117 26.46 0.06 -10.21
CA HIS A 117 25.60 0.03 -11.40
C HIS A 117 24.14 -0.37 -11.11
N ARG A 118 23.74 -0.56 -9.84
CA ARG A 118 22.38 -0.97 -9.48
C ARG A 118 21.37 0.12 -9.81
N LEU A 119 20.50 -0.16 -10.78
CA LEU A 119 19.36 0.69 -11.11
C LEU A 119 18.32 0.67 -9.99
N HIS A 120 17.78 1.85 -9.66
CA HIS A 120 16.56 1.98 -8.88
C HIS A 120 15.38 1.41 -9.69
N ARG A 121 14.86 0.27 -9.25
CA ARG A 121 13.58 -0.27 -9.71
C ARG A 121 12.49 0.22 -8.76
N ARG A 122 11.48 0.94 -9.29
CA ARG A 122 10.23 1.15 -8.56
C ARG A 122 9.65 -0.22 -8.19
N VAL A 123 9.13 -0.35 -6.97
CA VAL A 123 8.40 -1.57 -6.57
C VAL A 123 7.18 -1.68 -7.48
N SER A 124 6.98 -2.85 -8.11
CA SER A 124 5.90 -3.03 -9.08
C SER A 124 4.54 -2.71 -8.46
N VAL A 125 3.69 -2.01 -9.20
CA VAL A 125 2.33 -1.68 -8.74
C VAL A 125 1.55 -2.96 -8.39
N LEU A 126 1.79 -4.05 -9.12
CA LEU A 126 1.19 -5.37 -8.83
C LEU A 126 1.74 -6.00 -7.55
N ASP A 127 3.02 -5.79 -7.23
CA ASP A 127 3.62 -6.33 -6.01
C ASP A 127 3.19 -5.55 -4.77
N ILE A 128 2.99 -4.24 -4.88
CA ILE A 128 2.33 -3.44 -3.84
C ILE A 128 0.86 -3.87 -3.69
N LEU A 129 0.12 -4.02 -4.80
CA LEU A 129 -1.29 -4.43 -4.76
C LEU A 129 -1.49 -5.80 -4.10
N LYS A 130 -0.55 -6.75 -4.28
CA LYS A 130 -0.59 -8.05 -3.57
C LYS A 130 -0.66 -7.89 -2.04
N LEU A 131 0.02 -6.89 -1.50
CA LEU A 131 0.15 -6.61 -0.06
C LEU A 131 -0.99 -5.76 0.51
N LEU A 132 -1.79 -5.09 -0.34
CA LEU A 132 -2.92 -4.26 0.11
C LEU A 132 -4.15 -5.10 0.50
N PRO A 133 -5.03 -4.58 1.38
CA PRO A 133 -6.32 -5.21 1.72
C PRO A 133 -7.33 -5.39 0.57
N LYS A 134 -7.07 -4.80 -0.61
CA LYS A 134 -7.89 -4.91 -1.85
C LYS A 134 -9.39 -4.56 -1.74
N THR A 135 -9.83 -3.97 -0.62
CA THR A 135 -11.25 -3.64 -0.35
C THR A 135 -11.88 -2.68 -1.39
N ASN A 136 -11.06 -1.87 -2.06
CA ASN A 136 -11.49 -0.77 -2.94
C ASN A 136 -12.45 0.19 -2.22
N CYS A 137 -12.17 0.51 -0.96
CA CYS A 137 -13.06 1.25 -0.06
C CYS A 137 -13.17 2.76 -0.31
N GLY A 138 -12.32 3.37 -1.15
CA GLY A 138 -12.27 4.82 -1.38
C GLY A 138 -11.72 5.68 -0.23
N GLN A 139 -11.82 5.22 1.02
CA GLN A 139 -11.50 5.97 2.26
C GLN A 139 -10.08 6.54 2.37
N CYS A 140 -9.12 6.10 1.54
CA CYS A 140 -7.77 6.68 1.47
C CYS A 140 -7.65 7.85 0.46
N GLY A 141 -8.76 8.29 -0.14
CA GLY A 141 -8.79 9.31 -1.20
C GLY A 141 -8.55 8.77 -2.62
N TYR A 142 -8.31 7.47 -2.77
CA TYR A 142 -8.07 6.83 -4.07
C TYR A 142 -9.22 5.88 -4.44
N ASN A 143 -9.74 6.01 -5.66
CA ASN A 143 -10.92 5.28 -6.17
C ASN A 143 -10.76 3.76 -6.23
N SER A 144 -9.54 3.22 -6.03
CA SER A 144 -9.28 1.79 -5.89
C SER A 144 -7.95 1.53 -5.17
N CYS A 145 -7.78 0.32 -4.63
CA CYS A 145 -6.49 -0.15 -4.14
C CYS A 145 -5.45 -0.26 -5.27
N MET A 146 -5.88 -0.43 -6.54
CA MET A 146 -4.99 -0.36 -7.71
C MET A 146 -4.41 1.06 -7.88
N ALA A 147 -5.24 2.09 -7.73
CA ALA A 147 -4.80 3.49 -7.78
C ALA A 147 -3.94 3.87 -6.56
N PHE A 148 -4.28 3.39 -5.36
CA PHE A 148 -3.44 3.58 -4.17
C PHE A 148 -2.08 2.88 -4.32
N ALA A 149 -2.04 1.65 -4.83
CA ALA A 149 -0.80 0.94 -5.16
C ALA A 149 0.05 1.70 -6.19
N ALA A 150 -0.58 2.36 -7.17
CA ALA A 150 0.13 3.19 -8.15
C ALA A 150 0.78 4.39 -7.47
N ALA A 151 0.04 5.13 -6.64
CA ALA A 151 0.57 6.26 -5.87
C ALA A 151 1.72 5.83 -4.93
N LEU A 152 1.62 4.68 -4.26
CA LEU A 152 2.70 4.08 -3.47
C LEU A 152 3.94 3.74 -4.34
N SER A 153 3.75 3.16 -5.52
CA SER A 153 4.84 2.84 -6.48
C SER A 153 5.54 4.10 -7.00
N LEU A 154 4.81 5.21 -7.10
CA LEU A 154 5.29 6.52 -7.55
C LEU A 154 5.90 7.37 -6.42
N GLN A 155 5.80 6.95 -5.15
CA GLN A 155 6.13 7.72 -3.94
C GLN A 155 5.25 8.98 -3.75
N GLU A 156 4.02 8.96 -4.28
CA GLU A 156 2.98 10.00 -4.15
C GLU A 156 2.08 9.77 -2.92
N SER A 157 2.23 8.63 -2.24
CA SER A 157 1.52 8.28 -1.02
C SER A 157 2.39 7.42 -0.10
N VAL A 158 1.93 7.18 1.12
CA VAL A 158 2.59 6.33 2.12
C VAL A 158 1.64 5.21 2.59
N PRO A 159 2.12 4.01 2.99
CA PRO A 159 1.26 2.89 3.34
C PRO A 159 0.24 3.21 4.43
N GLU A 160 0.62 4.07 5.37
CA GLU A 160 -0.20 4.57 6.48
C GLU A 160 -1.34 5.49 6.00
N GLY A 161 -1.41 5.85 4.71
CA GLY A 161 -2.55 6.53 4.10
C GLY A 161 -3.78 5.63 3.94
N CYS A 162 -3.64 4.30 4.05
CA CYS A 162 -4.78 3.39 4.08
C CYS A 162 -5.27 3.20 5.52
N PRO A 163 -6.56 3.50 5.84
CA PRO A 163 -7.08 3.30 7.19
C PRO A 163 -7.04 1.82 7.59
N TYR A 164 -7.29 0.90 6.65
CA TYR A 164 -7.20 -0.55 6.88
C TYR A 164 -5.77 -1.08 7.06
N MET A 165 -4.73 -0.26 6.90
CA MET A 165 -3.36 -0.58 7.31
C MET A 165 -3.04 -0.11 8.74
N ARG A 166 -3.91 0.70 9.36
CA ARG A 166 -3.81 1.15 10.76
C ARG A 166 -4.88 0.45 11.61
N SER A 167 -4.58 -0.75 12.11
CA SER A 167 -5.45 -1.47 13.05
C SER A 167 -5.38 -0.88 14.47
N PRO A 168 -6.34 -1.17 15.39
CA PRO A 168 -7.48 -2.13 15.27
C PRO A 168 -8.92 -1.55 15.43
N LEU A 169 -9.95 -2.41 15.25
CA LEU A 169 -11.43 -2.20 15.28
C LEU A 169 -12.14 -3.22 16.21
N GLY A 170 -13.40 -3.06 16.70
CA GLY A 170 -14.18 -4.17 17.35
C GLY A 170 -15.49 -3.86 18.16
N GLU A 171 -16.11 -4.85 18.84
CA GLU A 171 -17.44 -4.86 19.56
C GLU A 171 -17.51 -5.73 20.90
N GLN A 172 -18.62 -5.92 21.66
CA GLN A 172 -18.60 -6.49 23.06
C GLN A 172 -19.26 -7.88 23.32
N ALA A 173 -18.56 -8.93 23.80
CA ALA A 173 -19.07 -10.32 23.95
C ALA A 173 -20.13 -10.59 25.06
N ILE A 174 -20.82 -11.75 25.01
CA ILE A 174 -21.74 -12.26 26.07
C ILE A 174 -21.63 -13.80 26.24
N TYR A 175 -21.62 -14.32 27.47
CA TYR A 175 -21.55 -15.76 27.81
C TYR A 175 -22.56 -16.20 28.89
N PRO A 176 -23.21 -17.38 28.76
CA PRO A 176 -24.00 -18.01 29.83
C PRO A 176 -23.12 -18.71 30.89
N VAL A 177 -23.58 -18.71 32.14
CA VAL A 177 -22.94 -19.33 33.30
C VAL A 177 -23.88 -20.37 33.92
N TYR A 178 -23.42 -21.62 33.99
CA TYR A 178 -24.17 -22.76 34.50
C TYR A 178 -23.66 -23.21 35.88
N ASP A 179 -24.52 -23.84 36.67
CA ASP A 179 -24.12 -24.49 37.93
C ASP A 179 -23.41 -25.84 37.69
N ALA A 180 -22.89 -26.44 38.76
CA ALA A 180 -22.24 -27.75 38.72
C ALA A 180 -23.18 -28.93 38.39
N LYS A 181 -24.45 -28.65 38.04
CA LYS A 181 -25.46 -29.62 37.58
C LYS A 181 -25.95 -29.30 36.16
N GLY A 182 -25.42 -28.27 35.50
CA GLY A 182 -25.78 -27.86 34.13
C GLY A 182 -26.98 -26.92 34.02
N ASN A 183 -27.50 -26.37 35.12
CA ASN A 183 -28.62 -25.42 35.09
C ASN A 183 -28.10 -23.99 34.84
N LEU A 184 -28.77 -23.21 34.00
CA LEU A 184 -28.38 -21.82 33.73
C LEU A 184 -28.65 -20.93 34.96
N VAL A 185 -27.61 -20.24 35.44
CA VAL A 185 -27.68 -19.38 36.63
C VAL A 185 -27.72 -17.90 36.25
N SER A 186 -26.91 -17.50 35.26
CA SER A 186 -26.84 -16.10 34.78
C SER A 186 -26.19 -16.00 33.40
N THR A 187 -26.18 -14.80 32.83
CA THR A 187 -25.39 -14.43 31.65
C THR A 187 -24.48 -13.24 31.99
N VAL A 188 -23.32 -13.17 31.34
CA VAL A 188 -22.27 -12.16 31.60
C VAL A 188 -21.84 -11.52 30.29
N ALA A 189 -21.95 -10.20 30.18
CA ALA A 189 -21.45 -9.40 29.06
C ALA A 189 -20.03 -8.88 29.33
N ILE A 190 -19.15 -8.93 28.33
CA ILE A 190 -17.71 -8.64 28.42
C ILE A 190 -17.32 -7.59 27.38
N ASN A 191 -17.08 -6.36 27.84
CA ASN A 191 -16.38 -5.35 27.06
C ASN A 191 -14.91 -5.77 26.88
N ILE A 192 -14.56 -6.22 25.68
CA ILE A 192 -13.18 -6.50 25.25
C ILE A 192 -12.53 -5.14 24.86
N ASN A 193 -11.26 -5.08 24.42
CA ASN A 193 -10.72 -3.88 23.73
C ASN A 193 -9.61 -4.26 22.74
N THR A 194 -9.84 -4.12 21.43
CA THR A 194 -8.91 -4.62 20.39
C THR A 194 -7.62 -3.85 20.26
N ALA A 195 -7.49 -2.66 20.84
CA ALA A 195 -6.22 -1.94 20.84
C ALA A 195 -5.04 -2.81 21.35
N LYS A 196 -5.34 -3.84 22.18
CA LYS A 196 -4.40 -4.89 22.60
C LYS A 196 -4.99 -6.31 22.66
N ILE A 197 -6.11 -6.59 21.97
CA ILE A 197 -6.73 -7.93 21.88
C ILE A 197 -7.08 -8.20 20.41
N GLY A 198 -7.20 -9.48 20.03
CA GLY A 198 -7.91 -9.90 18.82
C GLY A 198 -9.43 -9.67 18.94
N PRO A 199 -10.31 -10.57 18.44
CA PRO A 199 -11.75 -10.30 18.34
C PRO A 199 -12.43 -9.79 19.63
N LEU A 200 -13.32 -8.80 19.42
CA LEU A 200 -14.18 -8.02 20.32
C LEU A 200 -15.54 -8.15 19.58
N GLN A 201 -16.61 -8.79 20.12
CA GLN A 201 -17.83 -9.14 19.35
C GLN A 201 -19.20 -8.88 20.07
N ASN A 202 -20.13 -8.06 19.54
CA ASN A 202 -21.58 -7.85 19.91
C ASN A 202 -22.11 -6.96 21.10
N GLY A 203 -22.04 -5.62 20.99
CA GLY A 203 -22.66 -4.68 21.97
C GLY A 203 -24.20 -4.80 22.18
N PRO A 204 -24.76 -4.34 23.31
CA PRO A 204 -26.05 -4.83 23.82
C PRO A 204 -27.28 -4.09 23.26
N ASP A 205 -27.68 -4.45 22.04
CA ASP A 205 -29.11 -4.52 21.68
C ASP A 205 -29.43 -5.80 20.88
N ALA A 206 -28.63 -6.85 21.12
CA ALA A 206 -28.83 -8.18 20.55
C ALA A 206 -29.93 -8.96 21.32
N SER A 207 -31.12 -8.36 21.44
CA SER A 207 -32.34 -9.15 21.69
C SER A 207 -32.62 -9.97 20.42
N PRO A 208 -32.97 -11.26 20.53
CA PRO A 208 -33.23 -12.07 19.34
C PRO A 208 -34.49 -11.56 18.65
N HIS A 209 -34.39 -11.23 17.37
CA HIS A 209 -35.55 -11.25 16.49
C HIS A 209 -35.90 -12.72 16.22
N PRO A 210 -37.06 -13.23 16.68
CA PRO A 210 -37.68 -14.36 16.00
C PRO A 210 -38.09 -13.91 14.59
N ASP A 211 -38.43 -14.87 13.74
CA ASP A 211 -39.16 -14.65 12.49
C ASP A 211 -38.41 -13.79 11.44
N SER A 212 -37.19 -14.22 11.09
CA SER A 212 -36.60 -13.97 9.76
C SER A 212 -36.56 -15.27 8.96
N GLU A 213 -37.72 -15.92 8.81
CA GLU A 213 -37.89 -17.15 8.04
C GLU A 213 -37.63 -16.93 6.53
N ALA A 214 -36.38 -17.12 6.12
CA ALA A 214 -36.02 -17.45 4.74
C ALA A 214 -34.64 -18.15 4.67
N PRO A 215 -34.49 -19.37 5.24
CA PRO A 215 -33.38 -20.22 4.83
C PRO A 215 -33.53 -20.53 3.34
N LEU A 216 -32.42 -20.53 2.61
CA LEU A 216 -32.34 -21.38 1.41
C LEU A 216 -32.43 -22.83 1.90
N GLU A 217 -33.26 -23.66 1.27
CA GLU A 217 -33.50 -25.05 1.69
C GLU A 217 -32.28 -25.94 1.36
N MET A 218 -31.23 -25.79 2.17
CA MET A 218 -30.00 -26.59 2.14
C MET A 218 -30.18 -27.80 3.04
N ASP A 219 -29.90 -29.01 2.54
CA ASP A 219 -29.98 -30.22 3.36
C ASP A 219 -28.90 -30.21 4.46
N PRO A 220 -29.26 -30.43 5.74
CA PRO A 220 -28.28 -30.52 6.82
C PRO A 220 -27.20 -31.60 6.62
N GLU A 221 -27.49 -32.69 5.92
CA GLU A 221 -26.51 -33.74 5.61
C GLU A 221 -25.47 -33.27 4.59
N ASP A 222 -25.90 -32.57 3.53
CA ASP A 222 -24.98 -31.97 2.54
C ASP A 222 -24.14 -30.83 3.16
N VAL A 223 -24.73 -30.02 4.05
CA VAL A 223 -24.00 -28.97 4.78
C VAL A 223 -22.92 -29.56 5.69
N GLU A 224 -23.20 -30.62 6.44
CA GLU A 224 -22.21 -31.26 7.29
C GLU A 224 -21.13 -31.96 6.46
N ALA A 225 -21.50 -32.65 5.37
CA ALA A 225 -20.55 -33.26 4.44
C ALA A 225 -19.63 -32.23 3.75
N ALA A 226 -20.17 -31.07 3.36
CA ALA A 226 -19.43 -29.95 2.79
C ALA A 226 -18.46 -29.32 3.81
N ASN A 227 -18.86 -29.26 5.09
CA ASN A 227 -17.99 -28.79 6.18
C ASN A 227 -16.90 -29.80 6.55
N MET A 228 -17.20 -31.10 6.52
CA MET A 228 -16.22 -32.17 6.75
C MET A 228 -15.13 -32.26 5.65
N SER A 229 -15.39 -31.76 4.43
CA SER A 229 -14.39 -31.73 3.36
C SER A 229 -13.37 -30.58 3.50
N LEU A 230 -13.58 -29.65 4.44
CA LEU A 230 -12.79 -28.42 4.59
C LEU A 230 -11.86 -28.45 5.83
N PRO A 231 -10.64 -27.88 5.75
CA PRO A 231 -9.77 -27.68 6.91
C PRO A 231 -10.32 -26.71 7.96
N THR A 232 -11.38 -25.97 7.64
CA THR A 232 -12.13 -25.11 8.56
C THR A 232 -13.55 -24.96 8.02
N PRO A 233 -14.60 -25.29 8.81
CA PRO A 233 -15.96 -25.23 8.31
C PRO A 233 -16.40 -23.82 7.94
N LEU A 234 -17.33 -23.72 6.99
CA LEU A 234 -18.07 -22.50 6.69
C LEU A 234 -19.10 -22.25 7.81
N THR A 235 -19.20 -21.01 8.25
CA THR A 235 -20.31 -20.59 9.13
C THR A 235 -21.62 -20.52 8.33
N PRO A 236 -22.81 -20.61 8.96
CA PRO A 236 -24.09 -20.48 8.26
C PRO A 236 -24.16 -19.24 7.36
N ARG A 237 -23.64 -18.10 7.84
CA ARG A 237 -23.59 -16.86 7.05
C ARG A 237 -22.61 -16.89 5.88
N GLU A 238 -21.55 -17.67 5.95
CA GLU A 238 -20.66 -17.92 4.81
C GLU A 238 -21.27 -18.90 3.81
N LEU A 239 -22.10 -19.85 4.27
CA LEU A 239 -22.90 -20.74 3.40
C LEU A 239 -23.98 -19.94 2.66
N GLU A 240 -24.77 -19.11 3.35
CA GLU A 240 -25.75 -18.20 2.74
C GLU A 240 -25.10 -17.31 1.66
N VAL A 241 -23.96 -16.68 1.99
CA VAL A 241 -23.21 -15.85 1.03
C VAL A 241 -22.67 -16.68 -0.13
N LEU A 242 -22.24 -17.93 0.09
CA LEU A 242 -21.74 -18.83 -0.95
C LEU A 242 -22.85 -19.28 -1.92
N CYS A 243 -24.04 -19.61 -1.42
CA CYS A 243 -25.15 -20.10 -2.26
C CYS A 243 -25.69 -18.97 -3.15
N ILE A 244 -26.00 -17.80 -2.56
CA ILE A 244 -26.42 -16.61 -3.31
C ILE A 244 -25.28 -16.13 -4.25
N LEU A 245 -24.01 -16.36 -3.89
CA LEU A 245 -22.87 -16.13 -4.79
C LEU A 245 -22.85 -17.12 -5.98
N ALA A 246 -23.26 -18.37 -5.78
CA ALA A 246 -23.25 -19.39 -6.83
C ALA A 246 -24.36 -19.16 -7.88
N GLU A 247 -25.48 -18.54 -7.48
CA GLU A 247 -26.52 -18.00 -8.39
C GLU A 247 -26.01 -16.88 -9.33
N GLY A 248 -24.83 -16.31 -9.09
CA GLY A 248 -24.20 -15.29 -9.95
C GLY A 248 -24.48 -13.83 -9.58
N THR A 249 -25.30 -13.56 -8.57
CA THR A 249 -25.70 -12.21 -8.09
C THR A 249 -24.52 -11.29 -7.71
N SER A 250 -24.50 -10.02 -8.11
CA SER A 250 -23.40 -9.11 -7.75
C SER A 250 -23.26 -8.91 -6.24
N ASN A 251 -22.06 -8.52 -5.77
CA ASN A 251 -21.83 -8.24 -4.35
C ASN A 251 -22.77 -7.18 -3.75
N ASN A 252 -23.40 -6.34 -4.58
CA ASN A 252 -24.41 -5.38 -4.14
C ASN A 252 -25.78 -6.05 -3.98
N GLU A 253 -26.17 -6.93 -4.91
CA GLU A 253 -27.41 -7.72 -4.80
C GLU A 253 -27.36 -8.65 -3.58
N ILE A 254 -26.26 -9.38 -3.36
CA ILE A 254 -26.02 -10.14 -2.11
C ILE A 254 -26.18 -9.23 -0.88
N SER A 255 -25.67 -8.00 -0.94
CA SER A 255 -25.73 -7.04 0.19
C SER A 255 -27.16 -6.59 0.50
N HIS A 256 -28.00 -6.45 -0.53
CA HIS A 256 -29.42 -6.14 -0.37
C HIS A 256 -30.23 -7.35 0.10
N MET A 257 -30.03 -8.53 -0.50
CA MET A 257 -30.72 -9.78 -0.13
C MET A 257 -30.45 -10.18 1.32
N LEU A 258 -29.20 -10.06 1.77
CA LEU A 258 -28.77 -10.41 3.13
C LEU A 258 -28.83 -9.23 4.12
N ASN A 259 -29.27 -8.04 3.69
CA ASN A 259 -29.33 -6.80 4.48
C ASN A 259 -28.03 -6.49 5.27
N ILE A 260 -26.89 -6.56 4.58
CA ILE A 260 -25.55 -6.27 5.12
C ILE A 260 -24.79 -5.34 4.18
N SER A 261 -23.68 -4.74 4.62
CA SER A 261 -22.93 -3.84 3.73
C SER A 261 -22.22 -4.60 2.59
N PRO A 262 -22.03 -3.98 1.40
CA PRO A 262 -21.17 -4.54 0.35
C PRO A 262 -19.73 -4.81 0.79
N HIS A 263 -19.25 -4.15 1.86
CA HIS A 263 -17.97 -4.46 2.49
C HIS A 263 -18.03 -5.77 3.29
N THR A 264 -19.10 -5.99 4.04
CA THR A 264 -19.36 -7.24 4.78
C THR A 264 -19.43 -8.43 3.82
N VAL A 265 -20.15 -8.27 2.69
CA VAL A 265 -20.18 -9.27 1.61
C VAL A 265 -18.78 -9.56 1.07
N LYS A 266 -17.97 -8.54 0.78
CA LYS A 266 -16.56 -8.74 0.35
C LYS A 266 -15.74 -9.51 1.40
N SER A 267 -15.90 -9.22 2.69
CA SER A 267 -15.22 -9.93 3.77
C SER A 267 -15.62 -11.41 3.82
N HIS A 268 -16.91 -11.74 3.78
CA HIS A 268 -17.37 -13.13 3.70
C HIS A 268 -16.82 -13.85 2.46
N ILE A 269 -16.86 -13.23 1.28
CA ILE A 269 -16.33 -13.83 0.04
C ILE A 269 -14.82 -14.11 0.15
N ILE A 270 -14.04 -13.22 0.77
CA ILE A 270 -12.60 -13.45 1.01
C ILE A 270 -12.39 -14.62 1.99
N HIS A 271 -13.19 -14.73 3.05
CA HIS A 271 -13.10 -15.84 4.00
C HIS A 271 -13.50 -17.18 3.36
N ILE A 272 -14.58 -17.20 2.58
CA ILE A 272 -15.02 -18.34 1.77
C ILE A 272 -13.89 -18.77 0.84
N PHE A 273 -13.33 -17.86 0.03
CA PHE A 273 -12.25 -18.19 -0.91
C PHE A 273 -11.03 -18.79 -0.20
N ASN A 274 -10.64 -18.24 0.96
CA ASN A 274 -9.55 -18.76 1.77
C ASN A 274 -9.84 -20.16 2.36
N LYS A 275 -11.07 -20.42 2.84
CA LYS A 275 -11.48 -21.73 3.38
C LYS A 275 -11.58 -22.79 2.29
N LEU A 276 -12.13 -22.44 1.13
CA LEU A 276 -12.28 -23.32 -0.04
C LEU A 276 -10.98 -23.52 -0.84
N GLY A 277 -9.94 -22.70 -0.60
CA GLY A 277 -8.67 -22.74 -1.34
C GLY A 277 -8.77 -22.22 -2.78
N VAL A 278 -9.83 -21.48 -3.13
CA VAL A 278 -10.13 -21.01 -4.49
C VAL A 278 -9.72 -19.56 -4.71
N ASN A 279 -9.46 -19.19 -5.97
CA ASN A 279 -8.92 -17.87 -6.32
C ASN A 279 -9.92 -16.93 -7.01
N ASP A 280 -11.08 -17.45 -7.44
CA ASP A 280 -12.12 -16.64 -8.07
C ASP A 280 -13.54 -17.14 -7.74
N ARG A 281 -14.52 -16.31 -8.13
CA ARG A 281 -15.94 -16.53 -7.87
C ARG A 281 -16.51 -17.75 -8.60
N THR A 282 -16.05 -18.03 -9.82
CA THR A 282 -16.52 -19.16 -10.61
C THR A 282 -16.05 -20.47 -9.98
N GLN A 283 -14.82 -20.51 -9.47
CA GLN A 283 -14.31 -21.65 -8.70
C GLN A 283 -15.14 -21.89 -7.42
N ALA A 284 -15.54 -20.84 -6.70
CA ALA A 284 -16.41 -20.97 -5.52
C ALA A 284 -17.81 -21.48 -5.87
N ALA A 285 -18.44 -20.96 -6.93
CA ALA A 285 -19.74 -21.45 -7.41
C ALA A 285 -19.68 -22.94 -7.84
N VAL A 286 -18.61 -23.33 -8.55
CA VAL A 286 -18.35 -24.74 -8.93
C VAL A 286 -18.06 -25.62 -7.71
N TRP A 287 -17.54 -25.07 -6.62
CA TRP A 287 -17.36 -25.82 -5.37
C TRP A 287 -18.70 -26.07 -4.67
N ALA A 288 -19.59 -25.08 -4.60
CA ALA A 288 -20.93 -25.21 -4.02
C ALA A 288 -21.77 -26.27 -4.75
N ALA A 289 -21.84 -26.20 -6.08
CA ALA A 289 -22.53 -27.17 -6.94
C ALA A 289 -21.92 -28.59 -6.93
N ARG A 290 -20.74 -28.79 -6.34
CA ARG A 290 -20.12 -30.12 -6.13
C ARG A 290 -20.42 -30.74 -4.77
N HIS A 291 -21.00 -29.97 -3.86
CA HIS A 291 -21.40 -30.39 -2.52
C HIS A 291 -22.91 -30.16 -2.30
N ASN A 292 -23.69 -30.16 -3.39
CA ASN A 292 -25.16 -30.01 -3.42
C ASN A 292 -25.72 -28.78 -2.65
N LEU A 293 -24.91 -27.72 -2.49
CA LEU A 293 -25.34 -26.51 -1.76
C LEU A 293 -26.20 -25.57 -2.64
N ILE A 294 -26.30 -25.86 -3.94
CA ILE A 294 -27.16 -25.27 -4.98
C ILE A 294 -27.47 -26.29 -6.07
#